data_AF-A0A9P6MDE0-F1
#
_entry.id   AF-A0A9P6MDE0-F1
#
_cell.length_a   1.000
_cell.length_b   1.000
_cell.length_c   1.000
_cell.angle_alpha   90.00
_cell.angle_beta   90.00
_cell.angle_gamma   90.00
#
_symmetry.space_group_name_H-M   'P 1'
#
loop_
_entity.id
_entity.type
_entity.pdbx_description
1 polymer ?
#
loop_
_entity_poly.entity_id
_entity_poly.type
_entity_poly.pdbx_seq_one_letter_code
_entity_poly.pdbx_strand_id
1 'polypeptide(L)'
;MANEVTLFCIVDGDSTAFSVDILPGKTVDHLKKKIKEEKSKVFSEVDPDELILWHVSIPSTPKRQITLGNLTDEEKDTKKPEELEDPTIEISE
;
A
#
# COMPACT_ATOMS: atom_id res chain seq x y z
N MET A 1 17.61 20.86 -8.74
CA MET A 1 18.03 19.46 -8.46
C MET A 1 16.80 18.73 -7.99
N ALA A 2 16.45 17.59 -8.59
CA ALA A 2 15.33 16.80 -8.10
C ALA A 2 15.86 15.82 -7.04
N ASN A 3 15.24 15.81 -5.87
CA ASN A 3 15.56 14.83 -4.83
C ASN A 3 14.91 13.51 -5.20
N GLU A 4 15.66 12.42 -5.13
CA GLU A 4 15.13 11.07 -5.30
C GLU A 4 14.16 10.73 -4.17
N VAL A 5 13.15 9.93 -4.50
CA VAL A 5 12.23 9.33 -3.54
C VAL A 5 12.54 7.85 -3.43
N THR A 6 12.54 7.34 -2.20
CA THR A 6 12.72 5.90 -1.92
C THR A 6 11.36 5.26 -1.76
N LEU A 7 11.08 4.26 -2.58
CA LEU A 7 9.89 3.42 -2.49
C LEU A 7 10.27 2.08 -1.85
N PHE A 8 9.44 1.60 -0.92
CA PHE A 8 9.56 0.25 -0.37
C PHE A 8 8.62 -0.68 -1.12
N CYS A 9 9.18 -1.71 -1.74
CA CYS A 9 8.47 -2.70 -2.51
C CYS A 9 8.58 -4.07 -1.84
N ILE A 10 7.55 -4.90 -1.98
CA ILE A 10 7.57 -6.30 -1.54
C ILE A 10 7.01 -7.16 -2.67
N VAL A 11 7.52 -8.38 -2.79
CA VAL A 11 6.97 -9.36 -3.72
C VAL A 11 5.79 -10.05 -3.04
N ASP A 12 4.73 -10.34 -3.80
CA ASP A 12 3.60 -11.11 -3.26
C ASP A 12 4.09 -12.48 -2.78
N GLY A 13 3.69 -12.85 -1.56
CA GLY A 13 4.16 -14.06 -0.89
C GLY A 13 5.53 -13.92 -0.20
N ASP A 14 6.22 -12.79 -0.29
CA ASP A 14 7.44 -12.53 0.48
C ASP A 14 7.13 -11.88 1.85
N SER A 15 8.12 -11.95 2.74
CA SER A 15 8.10 -11.29 4.06
C SER A 15 9.05 -10.10 4.18
N THR A 16 9.85 -9.85 3.16
CA THR A 16 10.96 -8.89 3.21
C THR A 16 10.84 -7.86 2.10
N ALA A 17 10.60 -6.61 2.49
CA ALA A 17 10.60 -5.49 1.56
C ALA A 17 12.02 -5.12 1.10
N PHE A 18 12.13 -4.44 -0.03
CA PHE A 18 13.35 -3.86 -0.57
C PHE A 18 13.09 -2.41 -1.01
N SER A 19 14.13 -1.58 -0.98
CA SER A 19 14.05 -0.18 -1.39
C SER A 19 14.38 -0.01 -2.86
N VAL A 20 13.68 0.92 -3.52
CA VAL A 20 13.96 1.36 -4.88
C VAL A 20 13.97 2.87 -4.91
N ASP A 21 15.09 3.46 -5.32
CA ASP A 21 15.21 4.90 -5.50
C ASP A 21 14.80 5.31 -6.91
N ILE A 22 13.96 6.35 -6.99
CA ILE A 22 13.47 6.88 -8.25
C ILE A 22 13.32 8.40 -8.19
N LEU A 23 13.57 9.07 -9.31
CA LEU A 23 13.32 10.50 -9.42
C LEU A 23 11.80 10.78 -9.44
N PRO A 24 11.34 11.84 -8.76
CA PRO A 24 9.94 12.25 -8.81
C PRO A 24 9.55 12.64 -10.25
N GLY A 25 8.31 12.33 -10.62
CA GLY A 25 7.77 12.57 -11.97
C GLY A 25 8.17 11.54 -13.03
N LYS A 26 8.92 10.48 -12.66
CA LYS A 26 9.15 9.34 -13.55
C LYS A 26 7.90 8.47 -13.67
N THR A 27 7.76 7.79 -14.79
CA THR A 27 6.61 6.94 -15.10
C THR A 27 6.70 5.59 -14.40
N VAL A 28 5.56 4.89 -14.34
CA VAL A 28 5.47 3.51 -13.81
C VAL A 28 6.40 2.56 -14.58
N ASP A 29 6.57 2.73 -15.89
CA ASP A 29 7.50 1.91 -16.69
C ASP A 29 8.95 2.06 -16.23
N HIS A 30 9.33 3.28 -15.81
CA HIS A 30 10.65 3.53 -15.27
C HIS A 30 10.83 2.83 -13.92
N LEU A 31 9.79 2.86 -13.08
CA LEU A 31 9.76 2.13 -11.81
C LEU A 31 9.87 0.61 -12.02
N LYS A 32 9.12 0.04 -12.97
CA LYS A 32 9.18 -1.38 -13.31
C LYS A 32 10.59 -1.83 -13.70
N LYS A 33 11.29 -1.05 -14.51
CA LYS A 33 12.69 -1.31 -14.89
C LYS A 33 13.61 -1.27 -13.67
N LYS A 34 13.46 -0.27 -12.80
CA LYS A 34 14.23 -0.15 -11.56
C LYS A 34 14.01 -1.32 -10.60
N ILE A 35 12.77 -1.79 -10.45
CA ILE A 35 12.45 -2.97 -9.65
C ILE A 35 13.15 -4.22 -10.20
N LYS A 36 13.12 -4.45 -11.53
CA LYS A 36 13.83 -5.56 -12.17
C LYS A 36 15.34 -5.46 -11.99
N GLU A 37 15.92 -4.26 -12.08
CA GLU A 37 17.36 -4.04 -11.81
C GLU A 37 17.73 -4.46 -10.38
N GLU A 38 16.97 -3.99 -9.38
CA GLU A 38 17.23 -4.24 -7.95
C GLU A 38 17.05 -5.72 -7.57
N LYS A 39 16.06 -6.39 -8.16
CA LYS A 39 15.72 -7.81 -7.90
C LYS A 39 15.89 -8.67 -9.14
N SER A 40 16.99 -8.47 -9.87
CA SER A 40 17.27 -9.13 -11.16
C SER A 40 17.20 -10.65 -11.13
N LYS A 41 17.55 -11.29 -10.02
CA LYS A 41 17.44 -12.75 -9.85
C LYS A 41 16.00 -13.24 -9.71
N VAL A 42 15.14 -12.45 -9.08
CA VAL A 42 13.72 -12.80 -8.86
C VAL A 42 12.93 -12.58 -10.14
N PHE A 43 13.25 -11.52 -10.87
CA PHE A 43 12.54 -11.11 -12.09
C PHE A 43 13.35 -11.38 -13.37
N SER A 44 14.26 -12.36 -13.36
CA SER A 44 15.14 -12.64 -14.50
C SER A 44 14.36 -13.04 -15.75
N GLU A 45 13.26 -13.77 -15.56
CA GLU A 45 12.43 -14.34 -16.62
C GLU A 45 11.17 -13.50 -16.90
N VAL A 46 10.98 -12.38 -16.18
CA VAL A 46 9.80 -11.51 -16.32
C VAL A 46 10.22 -10.22 -16.98
N ASP A 47 9.59 -9.84 -18.09
CA ASP A 47 9.88 -8.57 -18.71
C ASP A 47 9.33 -7.39 -17.88
N PRO A 48 9.99 -6.21 -17.88
CA PRO A 48 9.58 -5.10 -17.03
C PRO A 48 8.12 -4.71 -17.21
N ASP A 49 7.62 -4.74 -18.44
CA ASP A 49 6.23 -4.41 -18.78
C ASP A 49 5.22 -5.43 -18.24
N GLU A 50 5.62 -6.70 -18.08
CA GLU A 50 4.80 -7.77 -17.51
C GLU A 50 4.68 -7.69 -15.98
N LEU A 51 5.53 -6.92 -15.30
CA LEU A 51 5.42 -6.71 -13.85
C LEU A 51 4.11 -6.00 -13.51
N ILE A 52 3.29 -6.62 -12.65
CA ILE A 52 2.08 -6.02 -12.10
C ILE A 52 2.43 -5.35 -10.77
N LEU A 53 2.22 -4.04 -10.69
CA LEU A 53 2.47 -3.26 -9.48
C LEU A 53 1.15 -2.89 -8.82
N TRP A 54 1.08 -3.09 -7.51
CA TRP A 54 -0.07 -2.72 -6.68
C TRP A 54 0.34 -1.63 -5.71
N HIS A 55 -0.44 -0.56 -5.66
CA HIS A 55 -0.31 0.42 -4.58
C HIS A 55 -1.06 -0.11 -3.36
N VAL A 56 -0.32 -0.51 -2.33
CA VAL A 56 -0.86 -1.16 -1.14
C VAL A 56 -0.57 -0.34 0.11
N SER A 57 -1.54 -0.29 1.02
CA SER A 57 -1.34 0.22 2.37
C SER A 57 -0.94 -0.94 3.27
N ILE A 58 0.34 -1.03 3.65
CA ILE A 58 0.85 -2.12 4.48
C ILE A 58 0.80 -1.70 5.95
N PRO A 59 -0.02 -2.33 6.81
CA PRO A 59 -0.06 -2.00 8.22
C PRO A 59 1.25 -2.41 8.91
N SER A 60 1.81 -1.51 9.74
CA SER A 60 3.06 -1.70 10.50
C SER A 60 2.89 -2.66 11.69
N THR A 61 2.49 -3.90 11.43
CA THR A 61 2.35 -4.95 12.45
C THR A 61 3.46 -5.98 12.31
N PRO A 62 3.95 -6.58 13.42
CA PRO A 62 5.13 -7.43 13.38
C PRO A 62 4.87 -8.73 12.61
N LYS A 63 5.65 -8.92 11.52
CA LYS A 63 5.90 -10.16 10.79
C LYS A 63 4.66 -10.90 10.26
N ARG A 64 4.07 -10.38 9.17
CA ARG A 64 3.23 -11.19 8.28
C ARG A 64 3.86 -11.24 6.89
N GLN A 65 3.84 -12.43 6.30
CA GLN A 65 3.97 -12.58 4.86
C GLN A 65 2.85 -11.77 4.20
N ILE A 66 3.18 -10.99 3.18
CA ILE A 66 2.18 -10.18 2.48
C ILE A 66 1.59 -11.06 1.39
N THR A 67 0.29 -11.31 1.48
CA THR A 67 -0.49 -11.93 0.41
C THR A 67 -1.44 -10.87 -0.12
N LEU A 68 -1.37 -10.55 -1.40
CA LEU A 68 -2.21 -9.52 -2.03
C LEU A 68 -3.71 -9.79 -1.80
N GLY A 69 -4.13 -11.07 -1.79
CA GLY A 69 -5.51 -11.47 -1.49
C GLY A 69 -6.00 -11.12 -0.08
N ASN A 70 -5.10 -10.83 0.86
CA ASN A 70 -5.45 -10.44 2.24
C ASN A 70 -5.46 -8.92 2.46
N LEU A 71 -5.09 -8.14 1.44
CA LEU A 71 -5.03 -6.67 1.51
C LEU A 71 -6.29 -5.98 0.97
N THR A 72 -7.30 -6.73 0.54
CA THR A 72 -8.61 -6.16 0.25
C THR A 72 -9.22 -5.67 1.56
N ASP A 73 -9.25 -4.35 1.75
CA ASP A 73 -10.00 -3.73 2.83
C ASP A 73 -11.46 -4.17 2.70
N GLU A 74 -11.91 -5.07 3.58
CA GLU A 74 -13.30 -5.00 4.02
C GLU A 74 -13.40 -3.66 4.74
N GLU A 75 -13.85 -2.62 4.05
CA GLU A 75 -14.31 -1.38 4.66
C GLU A 75 -15.47 -1.73 5.61
N LYS A 76 -15.14 -2.20 6.82
CA LYS A 76 -16.11 -2.32 7.89
C LYS A 76 -16.27 -0.92 8.48
N ASP A 77 -16.98 -0.08 7.73
CA ASP A 77 -17.57 1.15 8.24
C ASP A 77 -18.42 0.77 9.47
N THR A 78 -17.81 0.91 10.65
CA THR A 78 -18.48 0.74 11.93
C THR A 78 -18.39 2.07 12.66
N LYS A 79 -18.84 3.15 12.02
CA LYS A 79 -19.33 4.31 12.75
C LYS A 79 -20.84 4.16 12.87
N LYS A 80 -21.28 3.45 13.90
CA LYS A 80 -22.64 3.63 14.41
C LYS A 80 -22.75 5.11 14.81
N PRO A 81 -23.65 5.92 14.24
CA PRO A 81 -23.92 7.24 14.82
C PRO A 81 -24.46 6.99 16.22
N GLU A 82 -23.73 7.47 17.22
CA GLU A 82 -24.24 7.63 18.57
C GLU A 82 -25.34 8.68 18.45
N GLU A 83 -26.60 8.21 18.38
CA GLU A 83 -27.77 9.06 18.47
C GLU A 83 -27.65 9.86 19.77
N LEU A 84 -27.45 11.17 19.63
CA LEU A 84 -27.53 12.11 20.73
C LEU A 84 -29.00 12.13 21.15
N GLU A 85 -29.35 11.43 22.23
CA GLU A 85 -30.67 11.54 22.82
C GLU A 85 -30.83 12.98 23.32
N ASP A 86 -31.56 13.81 22.57
CA ASP A 86 -31.98 15.15 23.00
C ASP A 86 -32.89 15.01 24.23
N PRO A 87 -32.47 15.40 25.45
CA PRO A 87 -33.39 15.52 26.55
C PRO A 87 -34.09 16.86 26.38
N THR A 88 -35.19 16.86 25.64
CA THR A 88 -36.16 17.97 25.70
C THR A 88 -36.81 17.87 27.08
N ILE A 89 -36.17 18.47 28.10
CA ILE A 89 -36.84 18.72 29.38
C ILE A 89 -37.91 19.77 29.10
N GLU A 90 -39.15 19.30 29.10
CA GLU A 90 -40.35 20.13 29.06
C GLU A 90 -40.37 21.04 30.29
N ILE A 91 -40.46 22.34 30.03
CA ILE A 91 -40.82 23.34 31.03
C ILE A 91 -42.30 23.16 31.40
N SER A 92 -42.57 22.51 32.52
CA SER A 92 -43.89 22.58 33.17
C SER A 92 -43.97 23.82 34.06
N GLU A 93 -45.06 24.57 33.84
CA GLU A 93 -45.47 25.86 34.45
C GLU A 93 -45.56 25.85 35.99
#